data_AF-A0A968TKZ4-F1
#
_entry.id   AF-A0A968TKZ4-F1
#
_cell.length_a   1.000
_cell.length_b   1.000
_cell.length_c   1.000
_cell.angle_alpha   90.00
_cell.angle_beta   90.00
_cell.angle_gamma   90.00
#
_symmetry.space_group_name_H-M   'P 1'
#
loop_
_entity.id
_entity.type
_entity.pdbx_description
1 polymer ?
#
loop_
_entity_poly.entity_id
_entity_poly.type
_entity_poly.pdbx_seq_one_letter_code
_entity_poly.pdbx_strand_id
1 'polypeptide(L)'
;MLRCNYSSLQQRIVESLHQISSVKIAEINLPKSITTLCTTLLTELGDSQQPNALMVFGLESVENLDTVLTSANQVREEFRKNFSFPLLLWVNDQILSKFILLATDLENWSTTIEFSISDDELVALLKQITDDVFTGNFQPNSQKCRELAAVRKDLQLRGKDLDSTDQASLNFVLGLRSYLDSHFDLALSL
;
A
#
# COMPACT_ATOMS: atom_id res chain seq x y z
N MET A 1 -12.13 1.13 -1.85
CA MET A 1 -10.68 1.02 -1.71
C MET A 1 -10.00 1.51 -2.97
N LEU A 2 -8.87 2.20 -2.83
CA LEU A 2 -8.04 2.66 -3.92
C LEU A 2 -6.83 1.73 -4.02
N ARG A 3 -6.85 0.78 -4.95
CA ARG A 3 -5.77 -0.19 -5.11
C ARG A 3 -4.66 0.43 -5.95
N CYS A 4 -3.47 0.55 -5.38
CA CYS A 4 -2.27 1.00 -6.07
C CYS A 4 -1.03 0.34 -5.48
N ASN A 5 -0.26 -0.36 -6.30
CA ASN A 5 0.98 -1.00 -5.86
C ASN A 5 2.19 -0.05 -5.85
N TYR A 6 2.10 1.09 -6.55
CA TYR A 6 3.25 1.94 -6.86
C TYR A 6 3.14 3.27 -6.11
N SER A 7 4.11 3.56 -5.22
CA SER A 7 4.10 4.80 -4.40
C SER A 7 4.13 6.08 -5.24
N SER A 8 4.92 6.12 -6.31
CA SER A 8 4.98 7.27 -7.21
C SER A 8 3.66 7.54 -7.92
N LEU A 9 2.94 6.48 -8.33
CA LEU A 9 1.60 6.61 -8.92
C LEU A 9 0.59 7.07 -7.87
N GLN A 10 0.60 6.48 -6.67
CA GLN A 10 -0.27 6.88 -5.58
C GLN A 10 -0.12 8.37 -5.29
N GLN A 11 1.12 8.87 -5.15
CA GLN A 11 1.37 10.29 -4.91
C GLN A 11 0.81 11.18 -6.02
N ARG A 12 1.07 10.84 -7.29
CA ARG A 12 0.52 11.58 -8.45
C ARG A 12 -1.01 11.64 -8.42
N ILE A 13 -1.67 10.56 -8.04
CA ILE A 13 -3.14 10.50 -7.95
C ILE A 13 -3.63 11.34 -6.78
N VAL A 14 -3.00 11.26 -5.60
CA VAL A 14 -3.36 12.06 -4.44
C VAL A 14 -3.27 13.55 -4.75
N GLU A 15 -2.16 13.99 -5.36
CA GLU A 15 -1.98 15.37 -5.83
C GLU A 15 -3.08 15.78 -6.82
N SER A 16 -3.39 14.91 -7.79
CA SER A 16 -4.46 15.16 -8.76
C SER A 16 -5.83 15.27 -8.10
N LEU A 17 -6.14 14.40 -7.13
CA LEU A 17 -7.41 14.42 -6.40
C LEU A 17 -7.61 15.72 -5.63
N HIS A 18 -6.57 16.25 -4.99
CA HIS A 18 -6.65 17.56 -4.32
C HIS A 18 -6.84 18.72 -5.30
N GLN A 19 -6.28 18.64 -6.51
CA GLN A 19 -6.42 19.69 -7.52
C GLN A 19 -7.81 19.71 -8.16
N ILE A 20 -8.39 18.54 -8.43
CA ILE A 20 -9.67 18.44 -9.15
C ILE A 20 -10.88 18.40 -8.24
N SER A 21 -10.70 18.05 -6.96
CA SER A 21 -11.80 17.94 -6.00
C SER A 21 -12.32 19.32 -5.60
N SER A 22 -13.64 19.50 -5.69
CA SER A 22 -14.32 20.70 -5.16
C SER A 22 -14.46 20.70 -3.64
N VAL A 23 -14.13 19.58 -2.97
CA VAL A 23 -14.21 19.44 -1.51
C VAL A 23 -12.83 19.16 -0.93
N LYS A 24 -12.59 19.66 0.30
CA LYS A 24 -11.39 19.34 1.06
C LYS A 24 -11.39 17.85 1.44
N ILE A 25 -10.32 17.15 1.10
CA ILE A 25 -10.08 15.76 1.49
C ILE A 25 -9.09 15.78 2.66
N ALA A 26 -9.49 15.20 3.78
CA ALA A 26 -8.58 14.99 4.91
C ALA A 26 -7.67 13.79 4.63
N GLU A 27 -6.49 13.77 5.23
CA GLU A 27 -5.54 12.68 5.10
C GLU A 27 -5.10 12.18 6.47
N ILE A 28 -5.05 10.86 6.64
CA ILE A 28 -4.49 10.20 7.82
C ILE A 28 -3.48 9.15 7.35
N ASN A 29 -2.26 9.23 7.90
CA ASN A 29 -1.28 8.15 7.82
C ASN A 29 -1.38 7.32 9.09
N LEU A 30 -1.71 6.04 8.95
CA LEU A 30 -1.89 5.16 10.10
C LEU A 30 -0.56 4.93 10.83
N PRO A 31 -0.53 5.06 12.17
CA PRO A 31 0.60 4.58 12.95
C PRO A 31 0.81 3.07 12.78
N LYS A 32 2.05 2.61 12.85
CA LYS A 32 2.38 1.18 12.71
C LYS A 32 1.77 0.31 13.81
N SER A 33 1.61 0.88 15.01
CA SER A 33 1.21 0.19 16.24
C SER A 33 -0.31 0.20 16.50
N ILE A 34 -1.13 0.52 15.50
CA ILE A 34 -2.59 0.54 15.70
C ILE A 34 -3.13 -0.85 16.00
N THR A 35 -4.16 -0.91 16.84
CA THR A 35 -4.83 -2.16 17.21
C THR A 35 -6.25 -2.25 16.68
N THR A 36 -6.90 -1.10 16.41
CA THR A 36 -8.26 -1.03 15.89
C THR A 36 -8.36 0.10 14.86
N LEU A 37 -8.84 -0.21 13.65
CA LEU A 37 -8.89 0.79 12.57
C LEU A 37 -9.92 1.88 12.87
N CYS A 38 -11.15 1.50 13.26
CA CYS A 38 -12.25 2.44 13.51
C CYS A 38 -11.89 3.50 14.56
N THR A 39 -11.44 3.04 15.74
CA THR A 39 -11.11 3.91 16.88
C THR A 39 -9.92 4.81 16.59
N THR A 40 -8.89 4.30 15.90
CA THR A 40 -7.76 5.14 15.49
C THR A 40 -8.23 6.27 14.58
N LEU A 41 -9.01 5.97 13.54
CA LEU A 41 -9.51 7.01 12.62
C LEU A 41 -10.37 8.04 13.35
N LEU A 42 -11.24 7.60 14.27
CA LEU A 42 -12.05 8.51 15.09
C LEU A 42 -11.20 9.41 15.99
N THR A 43 -10.14 8.86 16.60
CA THR A 43 -9.26 9.61 17.49
C THR A 43 -8.44 10.65 16.73
N GLU A 44 -7.92 10.29 15.55
CA GLU A 44 -7.18 11.20 14.66
C GLU A 44 -8.06 12.32 14.09
N LEU A 45 -9.35 12.06 13.85
CA LEU A 45 -10.31 13.08 13.44
C LEU A 45 -10.72 14.02 14.59
N GLY A 46 -10.68 13.52 15.83
CA GLY A 46 -11.07 14.25 17.04
C GLY A 46 -12.53 14.71 17.04
N ASP A 47 -12.85 15.67 17.91
CA ASP A 47 -14.20 16.25 18.05
C ASP A 47 -14.53 17.32 16.98
N SER A 48 -13.67 17.47 15.98
CA SER A 48 -13.83 18.49 14.93
C SER A 48 -14.96 18.13 13.96
N GLN A 49 -15.40 19.12 13.17
CA GLN A 49 -16.42 18.90 12.14
C GLN A 49 -15.96 17.81 11.16
N GLN A 50 -16.80 16.79 10.94
CA GLN A 50 -16.49 15.65 10.07
C GLN A 50 -16.03 16.13 8.68
N PRO A 51 -14.95 15.55 8.12
CA PRO A 51 -14.46 15.97 6.82
C PRO A 51 -15.44 15.56 5.71
N ASN A 52 -15.37 16.26 4.57
CA ASN A 52 -16.17 15.90 3.40
C ASN A 52 -15.73 14.57 2.77
N ALA A 53 -14.46 14.20 2.94
CA ALA A 53 -13.87 12.93 2.53
C ALA A 53 -12.57 12.69 3.32
N LEU A 54 -12.20 11.43 3.51
CA LEU A 54 -10.96 11.05 4.20
C LEU A 54 -10.17 10.03 3.38
N MET A 55 -8.91 10.35 3.06
CA MET A 55 -7.92 9.41 2.55
C MET A 55 -7.10 8.81 3.71
N VAL A 56 -6.94 7.49 3.68
CA VAL A 56 -6.18 6.75 4.70
C VAL A 56 -5.04 6.00 4.03
N PHE A 57 -3.84 6.14 4.60
CA PHE A 57 -2.59 5.57 4.11
C PHE A 57 -1.90 4.72 5.18
N GLY A 58 -0.91 3.92 4.77
CA GLY A 58 0.02 3.26 5.69
C GLY A 58 -0.44 1.90 6.23
N LEU A 59 -1.52 1.32 5.69
CA LEU A 59 -1.98 -0.03 6.05
C LEU A 59 -0.88 -1.10 5.86
N GLU A 60 -0.04 -0.93 4.85
CA GLU A 60 1.10 -1.80 4.56
C GLU A 60 2.26 -1.74 5.55
N SER A 61 2.21 -0.81 6.51
CA SER A 61 3.20 -0.65 7.58
C SER A 61 2.66 -1.04 8.96
N VAL A 62 1.38 -1.42 9.07
CA VAL A 62 0.75 -1.82 10.34
C VAL A 62 1.24 -3.19 10.77
N GLU A 63 1.73 -3.31 12.00
CA GLU A 63 2.40 -4.52 12.51
C GLU A 63 1.44 -5.70 12.66
N ASN A 64 0.27 -5.48 13.28
CA ASN A 64 -0.74 -6.52 13.54
C ASN A 64 -1.95 -6.38 12.62
N LEU A 65 -1.71 -6.14 11.32
CA LEU A 65 -2.77 -5.82 10.36
C LEU A 65 -3.91 -6.85 10.35
N ASP A 66 -3.61 -8.14 10.50
CA ASP A 66 -4.63 -9.20 10.45
C ASP A 66 -5.65 -9.08 11.59
N THR A 67 -5.16 -8.79 12.80
CA THR A 67 -6.02 -8.51 13.96
C THR A 67 -6.79 -7.20 13.78
N VAL A 68 -6.14 -6.16 13.23
CA VAL A 68 -6.78 -4.88 12.94
C VAL A 68 -7.93 -5.05 11.95
N LEU A 69 -7.73 -5.81 10.86
CA LEU A 69 -8.76 -6.06 9.86
C LEU A 69 -9.89 -6.94 10.41
N THR A 70 -9.54 -8.00 11.15
CA THR A 70 -10.54 -8.89 11.78
C THR A 70 -11.44 -8.11 12.75
N SER A 71 -10.85 -7.27 13.60
CA SER A 71 -11.61 -6.43 14.54
C SER A 71 -12.43 -5.37 13.81
N ALA A 72 -11.88 -4.73 12.77
CA ALA A 72 -12.60 -3.76 11.96
C ALA A 72 -13.85 -4.38 11.30
N ASN A 73 -13.75 -5.64 10.86
CA ASN A 73 -14.89 -6.36 10.29
C ASN A 73 -16.02 -6.61 11.31
N GLN A 74 -15.67 -6.84 12.58
CA GLN A 74 -16.64 -7.08 13.65
C GLN A 74 -17.42 -5.81 14.03
N VAL A 75 -16.80 -4.63 13.92
CA VAL A 75 -17.41 -3.34 14.26
C VAL A 75 -18.02 -2.62 13.06
N ARG A 76 -18.52 -3.40 12.09
CA ARG A 76 -19.18 -2.95 10.85
C ARG A 76 -20.19 -1.81 11.06
N GLU A 77 -21.07 -1.93 12.05
CA GLU A 77 -22.10 -0.92 12.31
C GLU A 77 -21.51 0.39 12.86
N GLU A 78 -20.37 0.33 13.55
CA GLU A 78 -19.67 1.52 14.02
C GLU A 78 -19.06 2.29 12.85
N PHE A 79 -18.47 1.59 11.87
CA PHE A 79 -17.98 2.25 10.66
C PHE A 79 -19.10 3.02 9.95
N ARG A 80 -20.27 2.38 9.79
CA ARG A 80 -21.41 3.00 9.11
C ARG A 80 -21.97 4.21 9.87
N LYS A 81 -22.03 4.13 11.20
CA LYS A 81 -22.55 5.22 12.05
C LYS A 81 -21.60 6.41 12.11
N ASN A 82 -20.30 6.14 12.17
CA ASN A 82 -19.30 7.15 12.47
C ASN A 82 -18.74 7.83 11.20
N PHE A 83 -18.69 7.12 10.07
CA PHE A 83 -18.17 7.65 8.81
C PHE A 83 -19.32 7.88 7.81
N SER A 84 -20.01 9.01 7.97
CA SER A 84 -21.10 9.44 7.07
C SER A 84 -20.62 10.07 5.75
N PHE A 85 -19.30 10.01 5.51
CA PHE A 85 -18.59 10.59 4.38
C PHE A 85 -17.72 9.52 3.68
N PRO A 86 -17.27 9.74 2.44
CA PRO A 86 -16.41 8.80 1.73
C PRO A 86 -15.08 8.53 2.44
N LEU A 87 -14.79 7.25 2.66
CA LEU A 87 -13.52 6.75 3.18
C LEU A 87 -12.70 6.12 2.05
N LEU A 88 -11.59 6.75 1.69
CA LEU A 88 -10.69 6.31 0.63
C LEU A 88 -9.49 5.59 1.25
N LEU A 89 -9.62 4.27 1.40
CA LEU A 89 -8.53 3.41 1.89
C LEU A 89 -7.56 3.08 0.75
N TRP A 90 -6.32 3.51 0.86
CA TRP A 90 -5.26 3.10 -0.05
C TRP A 90 -4.71 1.73 0.31
N VAL A 91 -4.67 0.83 -0.67
CA VAL A 91 -4.24 -0.56 -0.48
C VAL A 91 -3.34 -1.00 -1.63
N ASN A 92 -2.38 -1.86 -1.35
CA ASN A 92 -1.68 -2.65 -2.38
C ASN A 92 -2.32 -4.04 -2.48
N ASP A 93 -1.86 -4.87 -3.42
CA ASP A 93 -2.38 -6.23 -3.62
C ASP A 93 -2.35 -7.11 -2.36
N GLN A 94 -1.29 -7.00 -1.56
CA GLN A 94 -1.16 -7.78 -0.34
C GLN A 94 -2.24 -7.36 0.67
N ILE A 95 -2.48 -6.06 0.82
CA ILE A 95 -3.49 -5.55 1.75
C ILE A 95 -4.90 -5.86 1.24
N LEU A 96 -5.16 -5.67 -0.06
CA LEU A 96 -6.44 -6.01 -0.65
C LEU A 96 -6.78 -7.49 -0.46
N SER A 97 -5.80 -8.39 -0.65
CA SER A 97 -5.99 -9.82 -0.41
C SER A 97 -6.37 -10.12 1.04
N LYS A 98 -5.77 -9.41 2.01
CA LYS A 98 -6.12 -9.54 3.43
C LYS A 98 -7.51 -8.98 3.74
N PHE A 99 -7.95 -7.90 3.09
CA PHE A 99 -9.34 -7.42 3.22
C PHE A 99 -10.35 -8.48 2.75
N ILE A 100 -10.13 -9.09 1.58
CA ILE A 100 -11.00 -10.14 1.05
C ILE A 100 -11.13 -11.30 2.04
N LEU A 101 -10.02 -11.70 2.68
CA LEU A 101 -9.96 -12.86 3.56
C LEU A 101 -10.43 -12.59 5.00
N LEU A 102 -10.05 -11.45 5.58
CA LEU A 102 -10.18 -11.17 7.02
C LEU A 102 -11.25 -10.12 7.33
N ALA A 103 -11.59 -9.29 6.34
CA ALA A 103 -12.55 -8.21 6.48
C ALA A 103 -13.57 -8.19 5.33
N THR A 104 -14.12 -9.37 5.01
CA THR A 104 -15.00 -9.59 3.87
C THR A 104 -16.25 -8.70 3.88
N ASP A 105 -16.79 -8.35 5.05
CA ASP A 105 -17.95 -7.44 5.10
C ASP A 105 -17.56 -6.01 4.73
N LEU A 106 -16.39 -5.54 5.17
CA LEU A 106 -15.85 -4.23 4.78
C LEU A 106 -15.48 -4.20 3.30
N GLU A 107 -14.93 -5.30 2.78
CA GLU A 107 -14.59 -5.44 1.37
C GLU A 107 -15.83 -5.33 0.49
N ASN A 108 -16.86 -6.15 0.77
CA ASN A 108 -18.14 -6.18 0.06
C ASN A 108 -18.89 -4.84 0.08
N TRP A 109 -18.59 -3.99 1.06
CA TRP A 109 -19.19 -2.66 1.22
C TRP A 109 -18.41 -1.56 0.52
N SER A 110 -17.19 -1.85 0.13
CA SER A 110 -16.35 -0.89 -0.57
C SER A 110 -16.51 -1.04 -2.08
N THR A 111 -16.23 0.04 -2.80
CA THR A 111 -15.94 -0.05 -4.24
C THR A 111 -14.43 -0.02 -4.42
N THR A 112 -13.87 -1.01 -5.13
CA THR A 112 -12.44 -1.06 -5.43
C THR A 112 -12.16 -0.40 -6.78
N ILE A 113 -11.30 0.62 -6.77
CA ILE A 113 -10.78 1.28 -7.98
C ILE A 113 -9.32 0.88 -8.11
N GLU A 114 -8.95 0.27 -9.23
CA GLU A 114 -7.58 -0.15 -9.51
C GLU A 114 -6.83 0.89 -10.32
N PHE A 115 -5.68 1.29 -9.80
CA PHE A 115 -4.72 2.13 -10.48
C PHE A 115 -3.52 1.29 -10.94
N SER A 116 -3.17 1.48 -12.20
CA SER A 116 -2.01 0.85 -12.82
C SER A 116 -1.30 1.83 -13.75
N ILE A 117 -0.01 1.59 -13.99
CA ILE A 117 0.79 2.37 -14.96
C ILE A 117 0.99 1.59 -16.26
N SER A 118 1.44 2.29 -17.30
CA SER A 118 1.77 1.68 -18.59
C SER A 118 2.96 0.72 -18.49
N ASP A 119 3.11 -0.18 -19.46
CA ASP A 119 4.22 -1.14 -19.46
C ASP A 119 5.59 -0.45 -19.51
N ASP A 120 5.69 0.65 -20.25
CA ASP A 120 6.93 1.42 -20.35
C ASP A 120 7.26 2.08 -19.00
N GLU A 121 6.26 2.59 -18.28
CA GLU A 121 6.45 3.10 -16.92
C GLU A 121 6.80 1.99 -15.92
N LEU A 122 6.28 0.77 -16.08
CA LEU A 122 6.66 -0.39 -15.25
C LEU A 122 8.14 -0.74 -15.44
N VAL A 123 8.61 -0.80 -16.69
CA VAL A 123 10.02 -1.07 -17.02
C VAL A 123 10.92 0.08 -16.54
N ALA A 124 10.49 1.33 -16.71
CA ALA A 124 11.23 2.49 -16.21
C ALA A 124 11.36 2.48 -14.69
N LEU A 125 10.29 2.13 -13.97
CA LEU A 125 10.30 2.00 -12.51
C LEU A 125 11.26 0.89 -12.06
N LEU A 126 11.24 -0.26 -12.73
CA LEU A 126 12.18 -1.36 -12.45
C LEU A 126 13.62 -0.87 -12.56
N LYS A 127 13.95 -0.25 -13.71
CA LYS A 127 15.31 0.24 -13.99
C LYS A 127 15.76 1.27 -12.96
N GLN A 128 14.90 2.23 -12.65
CA GLN A 128 15.18 3.23 -11.63
C GLN A 128 15.52 2.58 -10.28
N ILE A 129 14.67 1.66 -9.79
CA ILE A 129 14.90 1.02 -8.49
C ILE A 129 16.18 0.17 -8.52
N THR A 130 16.44 -0.57 -9.61
CA THR A 130 17.64 -1.41 -9.70
C THR A 130 18.91 -0.58 -9.78
N ASP A 131 18.90 0.52 -10.54
CA ASP A 131 20.05 1.42 -10.68
C ASP A 131 20.38 2.13 -9.35
N ASP A 132 19.36 2.56 -8.60
CA ASP A 132 19.53 3.13 -7.26
C ASP A 132 20.20 2.14 -6.28
N VAL A 133 19.89 0.85 -6.40
CA VAL A 133 20.54 -0.20 -5.60
C VAL A 133 21.97 -0.46 -6.07
N PHE A 134 22.22 -0.56 -7.38
CA PHE A 134 23.56 -0.82 -7.91
C PHE A 134 24.54 0.32 -7.67
N THR A 135 24.06 1.56 -7.69
CA THR A 135 24.87 2.75 -7.39
C THR A 135 25.17 2.90 -5.89
N GLY A 136 24.57 2.07 -5.02
CA GLY A 136 24.75 2.16 -3.56
C GLY A 136 24.02 3.34 -2.92
N ASN A 137 23.21 4.07 -3.69
CA ASN A 137 22.43 5.20 -3.20
C ASN A 137 21.30 4.75 -2.27
N PHE A 138 20.88 3.50 -2.39
CA PHE A 138 19.70 2.97 -1.71
C PHE A 138 19.87 1.49 -1.35
N GLN A 139 19.53 1.13 -0.11
CA GLN A 139 19.34 -0.27 0.26
C GLN A 139 17.88 -0.68 0.01
N PRO A 140 17.63 -1.83 -0.64
CA PRO A 140 16.27 -2.26 -0.93
C PRO A 140 15.48 -2.47 0.36
N ASN A 141 14.40 -1.70 0.52
CA ASN A 141 13.44 -1.86 1.60
C ASN A 141 12.25 -2.73 1.18
N SER A 142 11.42 -3.12 2.15
CA SER A 142 10.28 -4.00 1.90
C SER A 142 9.26 -3.39 0.93
N GLN A 143 9.06 -2.07 0.96
CA GLN A 143 8.16 -1.37 0.05
C GLN A 143 8.64 -1.45 -1.41
N LYS A 144 9.89 -1.12 -1.69
CA LYS A 144 10.45 -1.18 -3.04
C LYS A 144 10.53 -2.61 -3.58
N CYS A 145 10.80 -3.59 -2.71
CA CYS A 145 10.72 -5.00 -3.09
C CYS A 145 9.29 -5.43 -3.47
N ARG A 146 8.27 -4.95 -2.75
CA ARG A 146 6.87 -5.18 -3.13
C ARG A 146 6.51 -4.52 -4.46
N GLU A 147 6.96 -3.29 -4.70
CA GLU A 147 6.77 -2.59 -5.98
C GLU A 147 7.40 -3.40 -7.14
N LEU A 148 8.63 -3.87 -6.97
CA LEU A 148 9.32 -4.71 -7.95
C LEU A 148 8.63 -6.05 -8.20
N ALA A 149 8.13 -6.71 -7.14
CA ALA A 149 7.35 -7.93 -7.27
C ALA A 149 6.03 -7.68 -8.02
N ALA A 150 5.38 -6.55 -7.77
CA ALA A 150 4.19 -6.10 -8.50
C ALA A 150 4.49 -5.81 -9.98
N VAL A 151 5.60 -5.15 -10.30
CA VAL A 151 6.03 -4.93 -11.69
C VAL A 151 6.11 -6.24 -12.46
N ARG A 152 6.81 -7.25 -11.89
CA ARG A 152 6.92 -8.57 -12.52
C ARG A 152 5.57 -9.21 -12.76
N LYS A 153 4.70 -9.18 -11.74
CA LYS A 153 3.35 -9.77 -11.81
C LYS A 153 2.50 -9.07 -12.87
N ASP A 154 2.49 -7.74 -12.88
CA ASP A 154 1.65 -6.95 -13.79
C ASP A 154 2.10 -7.11 -15.25
N LEU A 155 3.42 -7.14 -15.52
CA LEU A 155 3.93 -7.41 -16.87
C LEU A 155 3.59 -8.83 -17.35
N GLN A 156 3.76 -9.84 -16.48
CA GLN A 156 3.39 -11.22 -16.79
C GLN A 156 1.89 -11.39 -17.09
N LEU A 157 1.03 -10.75 -16.30
CA LEU A 157 -0.43 -10.76 -16.52
C LEU A 157 -0.81 -10.11 -17.84
N ARG A 158 -0.02 -9.15 -18.33
CA ARG A 158 -0.20 -8.48 -19.62
C ARG A 158 0.47 -9.21 -20.79
N GLY A 159 1.03 -10.40 -20.55
CA GLY A 159 1.71 -11.19 -21.57
C GLY A 159 3.02 -10.57 -22.07
N LYS A 160 3.65 -9.70 -21.26
CA LYS A 160 4.96 -9.12 -21.55
C LYS A 160 6.02 -9.75 -20.67
N ASP A 161 7.02 -10.33 -21.31
CA ASP A 161 8.22 -10.79 -20.62
C ASP A 161 9.24 -9.66 -20.53
N LEU A 162 9.85 -9.53 -19.35
CA LEU A 162 11.05 -8.72 -19.17
C LEU A 162 12.20 -9.33 -19.98
N ASP A 163 13.10 -8.50 -20.50
CA ASP A 163 14.31 -9.01 -21.12
C ASP A 163 15.23 -9.69 -20.08
N SER A 164 16.23 -10.44 -20.55
CA SER A 164 17.12 -11.20 -19.66
C SER A 164 17.88 -10.31 -18.67
N THR A 165 18.17 -9.06 -19.04
CA THR A 165 18.92 -8.11 -18.22
C THR A 165 18.03 -7.58 -17.09
N ASP A 166 16.82 -7.12 -17.43
CA ASP A 166 15.85 -6.61 -16.47
C ASP A 166 15.40 -7.71 -15.50
N GLN A 167 15.25 -8.95 -15.98
CA GLN A 167 15.00 -10.11 -15.12
C GLN A 167 16.15 -10.37 -14.14
N ALA A 168 17.40 -10.32 -14.60
CA ALA A 168 18.57 -10.53 -13.76
C ALA A 168 18.70 -9.43 -12.69
N SER A 169 18.51 -8.17 -13.07
CA SER A 169 18.53 -7.01 -12.16
C SER A 169 17.45 -7.13 -11.08
N LEU A 170 16.22 -7.48 -11.48
CA LEU A 170 15.12 -7.73 -10.55
C LEU A 170 15.47 -8.84 -9.54
N ASN A 171 15.93 -9.99 -10.03
CA ASN A 171 16.28 -11.13 -9.19
C ASN A 171 17.43 -10.81 -8.22
N PHE A 172 18.42 -10.02 -8.67
CA PHE A 172 19.50 -9.55 -7.81
C PHE A 172 18.97 -8.71 -6.65
N VAL A 173 18.13 -7.70 -6.90
CA VAL A 173 17.61 -6.82 -5.85
C VAL A 173 16.74 -7.59 -4.85
N LEU A 174 15.85 -8.45 -5.33
CA LEU A 174 15.02 -9.29 -4.47
C LEU A 174 15.87 -10.27 -3.64
N GLY A 175 16.88 -10.89 -4.24
CA GLY A 175 17.83 -11.77 -3.56
C GLY A 175 18.66 -11.05 -2.50
N LEU A 176 19.13 -9.84 -2.81
CA LEU A 176 19.86 -8.99 -1.86
C LEU A 176 18.99 -8.66 -0.64
N ARG A 177 17.71 -8.34 -0.82
CA ARG A 177 16.79 -8.12 0.31
C ARG A 177 16.65 -9.37 1.18
N SER A 178 16.41 -10.53 0.57
CA SER A 178 16.29 -11.80 1.31
C SER A 178 17.57 -12.14 2.09
N TYR A 179 18.73 -11.87 1.50
CA TYR A 179 20.01 -11.97 2.19
C TYR A 179 20.03 -11.03 3.40
N LEU A 180 19.77 -9.74 3.22
CA LEU A 180 19.79 -8.76 4.32
C LEU A 180 18.82 -9.14 5.46
N ASP A 181 17.59 -9.53 5.14
CA ASP A 181 16.60 -9.96 6.15
C ASP A 181 17.09 -11.17 6.96
N SER A 182 17.71 -12.15 6.29
CA SER A 182 18.28 -13.34 6.95
C SER A 182 19.53 -13.02 7.79
N HIS A 183 20.18 -11.86 7.56
CA HIS A 183 21.33 -11.40 8.34
C HIS A 183 20.93 -10.55 9.56
N PHE A 184 19.66 -10.16 9.70
CA PHE A 184 19.17 -9.44 10.88
C PHE A 184 18.64 -10.36 11.99
N ASP A 185 18.05 -11.53 11.66
CA ASP A 185 17.59 -12.49 12.68
C ASP A 185 18.73 -13.10 13.52
N LEU A 186 19.97 -13.06 13.01
CA LEU A 186 21.18 -13.53 13.72
C LEU A 186 21.92 -12.43 14.49
N ALA A 187 21.53 -11.16 14.34
CA ALA A 187 22.25 -10.02 14.95
C ALA A 187 21.69 -9.59 16.32
N LEU A 188 20.55 -10.13 16.75
CA LEU A 188 19.91 -9.84 18.05
C LEU A 188 20.25 -10.86 19.16
N SER A 189 21.22 -11.74 18.93
CA SER A 189 21.67 -12.76 19.91
C SER A 189 23.17 -12.67 20.27
N LEU A 190 23.74 -11.46 20.31
CA LEU A 190 25.07 -11.22 20.89
C LEU A 190 25.04 -10.07 21.90
#